data_AF-A0A936VTA8-F1
#
_entry.id   AF-A0A936VTA8-F1
#
_cell.length_a   1.000
_cell.length_b   1.000
_cell.length_c   1.000
_cell.angle_alpha   90.00
_cell.angle_beta   90.00
_cell.angle_gamma   90.00
#
_symmetry.space_group_name_H-M   'P 1'
#
loop_
_entity.id
_entity.type
_entity.pdbx_description
1 polymer ?
#
loop_
_entity_poly.entity_id
_entity_poly.type
_entity_poly.pdbx_seq_one_letter_code
_entity_poly.pdbx_strand_id
1 'polypeptide(L)'
;MFGTNLSGLFDWGTELPFVDMMRNCREWYSKDDSGEFESRMIDRMQFRSDGYPTHIPQNISGVTRPQFVATIWGRIAGWQLGDYTVFYDGRGEIDINVGVENYRRLDAQSYSFRLTNTKDREIQLIISKSDSLNPVRNIKIIHQDYLQTYKEKIFNPNWLNYLRIFKSVRFMDWGHTNHWSQKDSWLWDLPGKVDWRDRAQLNYYTWTTNKGIPYEVMIRLMNELDLDAWICIPHRASDDYIRNMAALFKSNVR
;
A
#
# COMPACT_ATOMS: atom_id res chain seq x y z
N MET A 1 20.55 -9.53 -23.82
CA MET A 1 20.17 -8.84 -22.56
C MET A 1 18.66 -8.94 -22.44
N PHE A 2 18.13 -9.40 -21.29
CA PHE A 2 16.69 -9.57 -21.10
C PHE A 2 16.13 -8.45 -20.23
N GLY A 3 14.97 -7.94 -20.63
CA GLY A 3 14.18 -7.02 -19.83
C GLY A 3 12.82 -7.63 -19.50
N THR A 4 12.20 -7.11 -18.45
CA THR A 4 10.85 -7.52 -18.04
C THR A 4 9.99 -6.32 -17.68
N ASN A 5 8.68 -6.48 -17.76
CA ASN A 5 7.74 -5.53 -17.18
C ASN A 5 7.37 -6.02 -15.77
N LEU A 6 7.53 -5.15 -14.77
CA LEU A 6 7.19 -5.51 -13.39
C LEU A 6 5.67 -5.47 -13.19
N SER A 7 5.12 -6.46 -12.50
CA SER A 7 3.67 -6.56 -12.27
C SER A 7 3.17 -5.49 -11.30
N GLY A 8 1.92 -5.07 -11.47
CA GLY A 8 1.25 -4.14 -10.57
C GLY A 8 1.08 -4.69 -9.15
N LEU A 9 0.81 -3.80 -8.20
CA LEU A 9 0.67 -4.15 -6.79
C LEU A 9 -0.80 -4.40 -6.46
N PHE A 10 -1.12 -5.59 -5.96
CA PHE A 10 -2.47 -5.99 -5.60
C PHE A 10 -2.51 -6.65 -4.22
N ASP A 11 -3.65 -6.55 -3.54
CA ASP A 11 -3.85 -7.18 -2.21
C ASP A 11 -3.95 -8.71 -2.24
N TRP A 12 -4.06 -9.28 -3.43
CA TRP A 12 -3.98 -10.72 -3.71
C TRP A 12 -2.71 -11.13 -4.47
N GLY A 13 -1.78 -10.19 -4.71
CA GLY A 13 -0.55 -10.42 -5.46
C GLY A 13 0.46 -11.26 -4.67
N THR A 14 1.15 -12.19 -5.35
CA THR A 14 2.14 -13.08 -4.72
C THR A 14 3.58 -12.64 -4.92
N GLU A 15 3.83 -11.59 -5.71
CA GLU A 15 5.19 -11.11 -6.02
C GLU A 15 5.85 -10.39 -4.82
N LEU A 16 5.05 -9.74 -3.97
CA LEU A 16 5.45 -9.08 -2.70
C LEU A 16 6.82 -8.38 -2.73
N PRO A 17 6.95 -7.29 -3.50
CA PRO A 17 8.22 -6.59 -3.66
C PRO A 17 8.73 -5.91 -2.39
N PHE A 18 7.90 -5.71 -1.36
CA PHE A 18 8.25 -4.96 -0.15
C PHE A 18 8.27 -5.85 1.09
N VAL A 19 9.09 -5.50 2.09
CA VAL A 19 9.09 -6.18 3.40
C VAL A 19 8.02 -5.66 4.37
N ASP A 20 7.47 -4.46 4.09
CA ASP A 20 6.35 -3.88 4.83
C ASP A 20 5.04 -4.24 4.14
N MET A 21 4.32 -5.20 4.71
CA MET A 21 3.11 -5.73 4.10
C MET A 21 1.98 -4.70 4.02
N MET A 22 2.04 -3.62 4.81
CA MET A 22 1.08 -2.50 4.70
C MET A 22 1.07 -1.88 3.30
N ARG A 23 2.21 -1.89 2.59
CA ARG A 23 2.30 -1.35 1.23
C ARG A 23 1.45 -2.11 0.21
N ASN A 24 1.14 -3.37 0.51
CA ASN A 24 0.41 -4.31 -0.33
C ASN A 24 -1.07 -4.46 0.06
N CYS A 25 -1.58 -3.73 1.05
CA CYS A 25 -2.96 -3.92 1.49
C CYS A 25 -3.96 -3.30 0.50
N ARG A 26 -5.21 -3.76 0.48
CA ARG A 26 -6.29 -3.08 -0.26
C ARG A 26 -6.49 -1.65 0.26
N GLU A 27 -7.05 -0.79 -0.57
CA GLU A 27 -7.55 0.48 -0.07
C GLU A 27 -8.59 0.27 1.04
N TRP A 28 -8.74 1.26 1.92
CA TRP A 28 -9.68 1.16 3.04
C TRP A 28 -11.09 0.97 2.49
N TYR A 29 -11.86 0.09 3.11
CA TYR A 29 -13.30 0.01 2.97
C TYR A 29 -13.95 0.27 4.32
N SER A 30 -15.18 0.75 4.30
CA SER A 30 -15.88 1.09 5.53
C SER A 30 -16.53 -0.13 6.13
N LYS A 31 -16.59 -0.18 7.46
CA LYS A 31 -17.34 -1.18 8.20
C LYS A 31 -18.17 -0.53 9.29
N ASP A 32 -19.14 -1.27 9.77
CA ASP A 32 -19.91 -0.96 10.96
C ASP A 32 -20.17 -2.23 11.78
N ASP A 33 -20.91 -2.10 12.87
CA ASP A 33 -21.22 -3.19 13.80
C ASP A 33 -22.37 -4.11 13.32
N SER A 34 -22.77 -4.05 12.04
CA SER A 34 -23.80 -4.93 11.47
C SER A 34 -23.33 -6.38 11.28
N GLY A 35 -22.01 -6.60 11.20
CA GLY A 35 -21.41 -7.89 10.85
C GLY A 35 -21.26 -8.14 9.35
N GLU A 36 -21.76 -7.23 8.51
CA GLU A 36 -21.55 -7.28 7.06
C GLU A 36 -20.07 -7.05 6.68
N PHE A 37 -19.69 -7.50 5.49
CA PHE A 37 -18.32 -7.33 5.01
C PHE A 37 -17.95 -5.85 4.82
N GLU A 38 -18.87 -5.03 4.32
CA GLU A 38 -18.65 -3.60 4.09
C GLU A 38 -19.95 -2.81 4.23
N SER A 39 -19.87 -1.63 4.85
CA SER A 39 -21.00 -0.70 5.04
C SER A 39 -21.20 0.29 3.88
N ARG A 40 -20.26 0.36 2.93
CA ARG A 40 -20.29 1.18 1.70
C ARG A 40 -20.41 2.69 1.93
N MET A 41 -19.76 3.15 2.99
CA MET A 41 -19.72 4.54 3.43
C MET A 41 -18.34 5.20 3.25
N ILE A 42 -17.37 4.51 2.67
CA ILE A 42 -15.98 4.99 2.57
C ILE A 42 -15.86 6.37 1.92
N ASP A 43 -16.60 6.64 0.83
CA ASP A 43 -16.59 7.93 0.11
C ASP A 43 -17.22 9.08 0.93
N ARG A 44 -17.91 8.78 2.03
CA ARG A 44 -18.53 9.75 2.95
C ARG A 44 -17.73 9.95 4.24
N MET A 45 -16.60 9.24 4.39
CA MET A 45 -15.69 9.36 5.53
C MET A 45 -14.56 10.36 5.26
N GLN A 46 -13.92 10.84 6.32
CA GLN A 46 -12.84 11.83 6.28
C GLN A 46 -11.48 11.19 6.47
N PHE A 47 -10.56 11.48 5.55
CA PHE A 47 -9.19 10.97 5.53
C PHE A 47 -8.18 12.11 5.49
N ARG A 48 -7.00 11.83 6.04
CA ARG A 48 -5.80 12.66 5.92
C ARG A 48 -5.16 12.47 4.55
N SER A 49 -4.21 13.34 4.23
CA SER A 49 -3.44 13.26 2.96
C SER A 49 -2.56 12.01 2.84
N ASP A 50 -2.23 11.33 3.94
CA ASP A 50 -1.52 10.05 3.95
C ASP A 50 -2.47 8.83 3.86
N GLY A 51 -3.77 9.08 3.70
CA GLY A 51 -4.81 8.07 3.50
C GLY A 51 -5.34 7.43 4.77
N TYR A 52 -4.86 7.81 5.96
CA TYR A 52 -5.42 7.34 7.23
C TYR A 52 -6.68 8.13 7.61
N PRO A 53 -7.66 7.53 8.31
CA PRO A 53 -8.84 8.26 8.78
C PRO A 53 -8.45 9.35 9.78
N THR A 54 -9.18 10.47 9.79
CA THR A 54 -8.92 11.57 10.75
C THR A 54 -9.21 11.17 12.19
N HIS A 55 -10.18 10.28 12.38
CA HIS A 55 -10.58 9.65 13.63
C HIS A 55 -11.47 8.44 13.33
N ILE A 56 -11.64 7.56 14.31
CA ILE A 56 -12.55 6.41 14.27
C ILE A 56 -13.14 6.21 15.67
N PRO A 57 -14.46 5.96 15.81
CA PRO A 57 -15.44 5.89 14.72
C PRO A 57 -15.81 7.27 14.15
N GLN A 58 -16.34 7.29 12.91
CA GLN A 58 -16.94 8.47 12.31
C GLN A 58 -18.47 8.30 12.23
N ASN A 59 -19.20 9.35 12.59
CA ASN A 59 -20.65 9.39 12.45
C ASN A 59 -21.04 10.07 11.15
N ILE A 60 -21.88 9.42 10.34
CA ILE A 60 -22.29 9.92 9.03
C ILE A 60 -23.77 10.29 9.06
N SER A 61 -24.10 11.48 8.58
CA SER A 61 -25.50 11.95 8.51
C SER A 61 -26.39 10.95 7.77
N GLY A 62 -27.51 10.56 8.38
CA GLY A 62 -28.45 9.58 7.83
C GLY A 62 -28.01 8.11 7.94
N VAL A 63 -26.86 7.82 8.56
CA VAL A 63 -26.42 6.46 8.89
C VAL A 63 -26.50 6.29 10.40
N THR A 64 -27.23 5.27 10.85
CA THR A 64 -27.48 5.05 12.29
C THR A 64 -26.28 4.47 13.02
N ARG A 65 -25.44 3.68 12.33
CA ARG A 65 -24.30 2.98 12.91
C ARG A 65 -23.02 3.80 12.78
N PRO A 66 -22.17 3.87 13.82
CA PRO A 66 -20.84 4.47 13.72
C PRO A 66 -19.98 3.69 12.73
N GLN A 67 -19.19 4.40 11.93
CA GLN A 67 -18.38 3.82 10.86
C GLN A 67 -16.91 3.71 11.28
N PHE A 68 -16.30 2.58 10.97
CA PHE A 68 -14.88 2.33 11.09
C PHE A 68 -14.27 1.91 9.74
N VAL A 69 -12.96 1.71 9.69
CA VAL A 69 -12.26 1.31 8.46
C VAL A 69 -11.59 -0.03 8.63
N ALA A 70 -11.57 -0.79 7.54
CA ALA A 70 -10.83 -2.03 7.44
C ALA A 70 -10.07 -2.11 6.11
N THR A 71 -8.98 -2.85 6.10
CA THR A 71 -8.26 -3.25 4.89
C THR A 71 -8.08 -4.77 4.92
N ILE A 72 -7.76 -5.34 3.77
CA ILE A 72 -7.59 -6.77 3.58
C ILE A 72 -6.40 -7.06 2.67
N TRP A 73 -5.78 -8.21 2.89
CA TRP A 73 -4.95 -8.90 1.92
C TRP A 73 -5.70 -10.15 1.47
N GLY A 74 -6.39 -10.06 0.33
CA GLY A 74 -7.30 -11.11 -0.15
C GLY A 74 -6.62 -12.43 -0.52
N ARG A 75 -5.28 -12.45 -0.64
CA ARG A 75 -4.50 -13.68 -0.74
C ARG A 75 -3.10 -13.45 -0.19
N ILE A 76 -2.71 -14.28 0.78
CA ILE A 76 -1.38 -14.20 1.42
C ILE A 76 -0.41 -15.30 0.99
N ALA A 77 -0.69 -16.04 -0.08
CA ALA A 77 0.12 -17.20 -0.49
C ALA A 77 1.61 -16.89 -0.73
N GLY A 78 1.97 -15.65 -1.07
CA GLY A 78 3.36 -15.22 -1.22
C GLY A 78 4.05 -14.82 0.09
N TRP A 79 3.30 -14.65 1.19
CA TRP A 79 3.85 -14.20 2.47
C TRP A 79 4.76 -15.26 3.08
N GLN A 80 5.79 -14.81 3.77
CA GLN A 80 6.69 -15.70 4.50
C GLN A 80 5.97 -16.25 5.75
N LEU A 81 6.16 -17.53 6.07
CA LEU A 81 5.69 -18.10 7.33
C LEU A 81 6.57 -17.62 8.49
N GLY A 82 5.97 -17.45 9.67
CA GLY A 82 6.68 -17.00 10.86
C GLY A 82 5.94 -15.93 11.63
N ASP A 83 6.66 -15.29 12.55
CA ASP A 83 6.14 -14.23 13.41
C ASP A 83 6.23 -12.88 12.71
N TYR A 84 5.14 -12.12 12.79
CA TYR A 84 5.02 -10.76 12.31
C TYR A 84 4.82 -9.82 13.49
N THR A 85 5.38 -8.61 13.37
CA THR A 85 5.11 -7.52 14.28
C THR A 85 4.40 -6.40 13.55
N VAL A 86 3.36 -5.88 14.19
CA VAL A 86 2.59 -4.74 13.72
C VAL A 86 2.92 -3.55 14.59
N PHE A 87 3.30 -2.44 13.97
CA PHE A 87 3.59 -1.17 14.62
C PHE A 87 2.67 -0.11 14.06
N TYR A 88 2.30 0.89 14.87
CA TYR A 88 1.60 2.08 14.41
C TYR A 88 1.89 3.26 15.34
N ASP A 89 1.73 4.47 14.83
CA ASP A 89 1.80 5.68 15.65
C ASP A 89 0.38 6.15 16.00
N GLY A 90 0.23 6.79 17.16
CA GLY A 90 -1.02 7.44 17.57
C GLY A 90 -1.73 6.74 18.73
N ARG A 91 -2.95 7.19 19.03
CA ARG A 91 -3.82 6.60 20.06
C ARG A 91 -5.04 5.99 19.41
N GLY A 92 -5.21 4.69 19.58
CA GLY A 92 -6.31 3.95 19.00
C GLY A 92 -6.18 2.47 19.24
N GLU A 93 -7.00 1.70 18.53
CA GLU A 93 -7.05 0.25 18.59
C GLU A 93 -7.11 -0.30 17.17
N ILE A 94 -6.24 -1.27 16.89
CA ILE A 94 -6.27 -2.07 15.66
C ILE A 94 -6.56 -3.52 16.02
N ASP A 95 -7.21 -4.24 15.12
CA ASP A 95 -7.52 -5.68 15.25
C ASP A 95 -7.12 -6.42 13.97
N ILE A 96 -6.47 -7.57 14.14
CA ILE A 96 -6.04 -8.49 13.08
C ILE A 96 -6.32 -9.90 13.56
N ASN A 97 -7.60 -10.27 13.65
CA ASN A 97 -8.03 -11.58 14.15
C ASN A 97 -8.43 -12.57 13.05
N VAL A 98 -8.42 -12.15 11.78
CA VAL A 98 -8.72 -13.01 10.63
C VAL A 98 -7.45 -13.59 10.04
N GLY A 99 -7.43 -14.91 9.88
CA GLY A 99 -6.40 -15.63 9.11
C GLY A 99 -5.05 -15.81 9.80
N VAL A 100 -4.86 -15.24 11.00
CA VAL A 100 -3.61 -15.29 11.76
C VAL A 100 -3.74 -16.12 13.04
N GLU A 101 -2.61 -16.50 13.63
CA GLU A 101 -2.54 -17.21 14.92
C GLU A 101 -1.80 -16.39 15.97
N ASN A 102 -2.05 -16.67 17.25
CA ASN A 102 -1.36 -16.04 18.38
C ASN A 102 -1.35 -14.50 18.35
N TYR A 103 -2.41 -13.90 17.80
CA TYR A 103 -2.57 -12.45 17.78
C TYR A 103 -2.62 -11.92 19.22
N ARG A 104 -1.66 -11.07 19.57
CA ARG A 104 -1.53 -10.51 20.92
C ARG A 104 -0.93 -9.12 20.87
N ARG A 105 -1.33 -8.30 21.83
CA ARG A 105 -0.73 -7.00 22.08
C ARG A 105 0.65 -7.18 22.71
N LEU A 106 1.65 -6.46 22.21
CA LEU A 106 2.99 -6.42 22.82
C LEU A 106 3.13 -5.19 23.72
N ASP A 107 2.68 -4.03 23.24
CA ASP A 107 2.67 -2.77 23.99
C ASP A 107 1.52 -1.86 23.55
N ALA A 108 1.55 -0.58 23.95
CA ALA A 108 0.51 0.39 23.63
C ALA A 108 0.23 0.53 22.11
N GLN A 109 1.27 0.43 21.28
CA GLN A 109 1.33 0.77 19.86
C GLN A 109 1.87 -0.39 18.99
N SER A 110 1.98 -1.60 19.54
CA SER A 110 2.43 -2.76 18.80
C SER A 110 1.72 -4.07 19.17
N TYR A 111 1.60 -4.93 18.16
CA TYR A 111 0.99 -6.25 18.24
C TYR A 111 1.88 -7.28 17.53
N SER A 112 1.68 -8.55 17.82
CA SER A 112 2.30 -9.65 17.09
C SER A 112 1.25 -10.69 16.72
N PHE A 113 1.46 -11.34 15.59
CA PHE A 113 0.74 -12.55 15.18
C PHE A 113 1.70 -13.49 14.46
N ARG A 114 1.29 -14.73 14.26
CA ARG A 114 2.05 -15.76 13.56
C ARG A 114 1.28 -16.30 12.36
N LEU A 115 2.01 -16.58 11.30
CA LEU A 115 1.54 -17.35 10.16
C LEU A 115 2.19 -18.73 10.14
N THR A 116 1.36 -19.78 10.25
CA THR A 116 1.75 -21.19 10.13
C THR A 116 1.33 -21.79 8.80
N ASN A 117 0.36 -21.18 8.11
CA ASN A 117 -0.07 -21.50 6.76
C ASN A 117 -0.55 -20.23 6.04
N THR A 118 -0.24 -20.13 4.75
CA THR A 118 -0.63 -19.01 3.86
C THR A 118 -1.54 -19.43 2.70
N LYS A 119 -1.76 -20.74 2.51
CA LYS A 119 -2.61 -21.26 1.44
C LYS A 119 -4.09 -20.98 1.73
N ASP A 120 -4.79 -20.46 0.71
CA ASP A 120 -6.22 -20.14 0.76
C ASP A 120 -6.61 -19.30 1.98
N ARG A 121 -5.74 -18.34 2.33
CA ARG A 121 -5.89 -17.44 3.46
C ARG A 121 -5.91 -15.98 3.05
N GLU A 122 -6.65 -15.21 3.83
CA GLU A 122 -6.69 -13.75 3.82
C GLU A 122 -6.38 -13.21 5.21
N ILE A 123 -5.90 -11.97 5.29
CA ILE A 123 -5.73 -11.24 6.55
C ILE A 123 -6.56 -9.97 6.46
N GLN A 124 -7.27 -9.64 7.51
CA GLN A 124 -8.00 -8.39 7.63
C GLN A 124 -7.44 -7.58 8.80
N LEU A 125 -7.25 -6.28 8.57
CA LEU A 125 -6.93 -5.32 9.61
C LEU A 125 -8.09 -4.34 9.75
N ILE A 126 -8.56 -4.13 10.97
CA ILE A 126 -9.60 -3.16 11.32
C ILE A 126 -8.99 -2.11 12.23
N ILE A 127 -9.20 -0.83 11.93
CA ILE A 127 -8.99 0.24 12.92
C ILE A 127 -10.35 0.44 13.58
N SER A 128 -10.49 0.03 14.85
CA SER A 128 -11.75 0.12 15.59
C SER A 128 -11.86 1.39 16.42
N LYS A 129 -10.72 2.00 16.77
CA LYS A 129 -10.63 3.32 17.42
C LYS A 129 -9.44 4.10 16.91
N SER A 130 -9.60 5.41 16.73
CA SER A 130 -8.53 6.34 16.37
C SER A 130 -8.89 7.73 16.90
N ASP A 131 -8.08 8.23 17.83
CA ASP A 131 -8.27 9.51 18.52
C ASP A 131 -8.09 10.69 17.55
N SER A 132 -9.00 11.68 17.58
CA SER A 132 -8.93 12.81 16.64
C SER A 132 -7.75 13.76 16.86
N LEU A 133 -7.21 13.82 18.09
CA LEU A 133 -6.05 14.67 18.42
C LEU A 133 -4.72 13.96 18.15
N ASN A 134 -4.70 12.63 18.14
CA ASN A 134 -3.54 11.83 17.80
C ASN A 134 -3.95 10.54 17.07
N PRO A 135 -4.37 10.65 15.80
CA PRO A 135 -4.95 9.51 15.08
C PRO A 135 -3.91 8.45 14.75
N VAL A 136 -4.40 7.20 14.69
CA VAL A 136 -3.68 6.04 14.20
C VAL A 136 -3.16 6.30 12.79
N ARG A 137 -1.86 6.08 12.60
CA ARG A 137 -1.15 6.28 11.33
C ARG A 137 0.12 5.43 11.27
N ASN A 138 0.78 5.43 10.12
CA ASN A 138 2.08 4.78 9.93
C ASN A 138 2.09 3.31 10.40
N ILE A 139 1.00 2.60 10.08
CA ILE A 139 0.88 1.17 10.34
C ILE A 139 1.92 0.44 9.50
N LYS A 140 2.64 -0.49 10.11
CA LYS A 140 3.62 -1.36 9.46
C LYS A 140 3.40 -2.78 9.88
N ILE A 141 3.56 -3.73 8.95
CA ILE A 141 3.48 -5.16 9.23
C ILE A 141 4.74 -5.81 8.71
N ILE A 142 5.63 -6.19 9.62
CA ILE A 142 7.01 -6.60 9.33
C ILE A 142 7.25 -8.03 9.82
N HIS A 143 7.75 -8.90 8.95
CA HIS A 143 8.21 -10.24 9.34
C HIS A 143 9.45 -10.13 10.24
N GLN A 144 9.59 -11.03 11.22
CA GLN A 144 10.66 -10.99 12.23
C GLN A 144 12.07 -10.83 11.64
N ASP A 145 12.36 -11.46 10.50
CA ASP A 145 13.67 -11.41 9.83
C ASP A 145 14.07 -9.99 9.37
N TYR A 146 13.10 -9.10 9.19
CA TYR A 146 13.33 -7.74 8.67
C TYR A 146 13.18 -6.65 9.74
N LEU A 147 12.89 -6.99 11.00
CA LEU A 147 12.60 -6.00 12.06
C LEU A 147 13.72 -4.97 12.29
N GLN A 148 14.97 -5.39 12.10
CA GLN A 148 16.12 -4.50 12.26
C GLN A 148 16.47 -3.70 11.01
N THR A 149 15.94 -4.07 9.84
CA THR A 149 16.40 -3.54 8.54
C THR A 149 15.30 -2.90 7.70
N TYR A 150 14.01 -3.10 7.99
CA TYR A 150 12.89 -2.68 7.12
C TYR A 150 12.86 -1.19 6.76
N LYS A 151 13.47 -0.32 7.59
CA LYS A 151 13.57 1.12 7.31
C LYS A 151 14.56 1.42 6.18
N GLU A 152 15.65 0.67 6.13
CA GLU A 152 16.78 0.86 5.20
C GLU A 152 16.76 -0.12 4.02
N LYS A 153 16.08 -1.26 4.15
CA LYS A 153 15.92 -2.29 3.12
C LYS A 153 14.43 -2.54 2.94
N ILE A 154 13.80 -1.73 2.10
CA ILE A 154 12.35 -1.80 1.91
C ILE A 154 11.92 -2.93 0.99
N PHE A 155 12.81 -3.41 0.12
CA PHE A 155 12.51 -4.47 -0.83
C PHE A 155 12.70 -5.84 -0.21
N ASN A 156 11.82 -6.75 -0.60
CA ASN A 156 11.94 -8.16 -0.24
C ASN A 156 13.18 -8.75 -0.94
N PRO A 157 14.17 -9.29 -0.20
CA PRO A 157 15.41 -9.79 -0.79
C PRO A 157 15.20 -10.99 -1.72
N ASN A 158 14.18 -11.82 -1.48
CA ASN A 158 13.85 -12.92 -2.37
C ASN A 158 13.35 -12.39 -3.72
N TRP A 159 12.51 -11.37 -3.69
CA TRP A 159 12.02 -10.70 -4.89
C TRP A 159 13.16 -10.03 -5.67
N LEU A 160 14.05 -9.31 -4.98
CA LEU A 160 15.25 -8.74 -5.62
C LEU A 160 16.11 -9.82 -6.28
N ASN A 161 16.25 -11.00 -5.66
CA ASN A 161 17.04 -12.09 -6.22
C ASN A 161 16.45 -12.60 -7.55
N TYR A 162 15.12 -12.70 -7.66
CA TYR A 162 14.47 -13.05 -8.93
C TYR A 162 14.67 -11.99 -10.01
N LEU A 163 14.74 -10.70 -9.64
CA LEU A 163 14.94 -9.63 -10.61
C LEU A 163 16.38 -9.51 -11.14
N ARG A 164 17.38 -10.02 -10.42
CA ARG A 164 18.81 -9.89 -10.79
C ARG A 164 19.17 -10.47 -12.16
N ILE A 165 18.34 -11.34 -12.72
CA ILE A 165 18.53 -11.91 -14.06
C ILE A 165 18.26 -10.88 -15.17
N PHE A 166 17.47 -9.85 -14.87
CA PHE A 166 17.14 -8.78 -15.80
C PHE A 166 18.13 -7.62 -15.65
N LYS A 167 18.42 -6.95 -16.76
CA LYS A 167 19.24 -5.73 -16.78
C LYS A 167 18.43 -4.48 -17.10
N SER A 168 17.18 -4.67 -17.53
CA SER A 168 16.27 -3.57 -17.77
C SER A 168 14.87 -3.92 -17.28
N VAL A 169 14.17 -2.96 -16.70
CA VAL A 169 12.79 -3.12 -16.24
C VAL A 169 11.87 -2.09 -16.87
N ARG A 170 10.60 -2.44 -17.04
CA ARG A 170 9.54 -1.50 -17.40
C ARG A 170 8.58 -1.35 -16.23
N PHE A 171 8.25 -0.11 -15.89
CA PHE A 171 7.39 0.23 -14.75
C PHE A 171 5.93 0.54 -15.13
N MET A 172 5.42 -0.02 -16.23
CA MET A 172 4.07 0.31 -16.71
C MET A 172 3.00 0.00 -15.65
N ASP A 173 3.03 -1.22 -15.11
CA ASP A 173 2.04 -1.68 -14.14
C ASP A 173 2.38 -1.24 -12.71
N TRP A 174 3.68 -1.11 -12.37
CA TRP A 174 4.10 -0.44 -11.13
C TRP A 174 3.55 0.97 -11.02
N GLY A 175 3.55 1.73 -12.13
CA GLY A 175 2.96 3.06 -12.18
C GLY A 175 1.45 3.06 -12.44
N HIS A 176 0.78 1.90 -12.55
CA HIS A 176 -0.63 1.80 -12.97
C HIS A 176 -0.98 2.66 -14.19
N THR A 177 -0.06 2.77 -15.15
CA THR A 177 -0.04 3.86 -16.16
C THR A 177 -1.33 3.93 -16.99
N ASN A 178 -1.89 2.78 -17.37
CA ASN A 178 -3.03 2.70 -18.28
C ASN A 178 -4.34 3.20 -17.65
N HIS A 179 -4.55 2.93 -16.35
CA HIS A 179 -5.77 3.31 -15.61
C HIS A 179 -5.45 4.34 -14.50
N TRP A 180 -4.39 5.12 -14.72
CA TRP A 180 -3.82 5.97 -13.69
C TRP A 180 -4.86 6.95 -13.13
N SER A 181 -5.07 6.88 -11.81
CA SER A 181 -6.05 7.67 -11.05
C SER A 181 -7.52 7.54 -11.51
N GLN A 182 -7.87 6.57 -12.36
CA GLN A 182 -9.25 6.32 -12.78
C GLN A 182 -9.93 5.39 -11.78
N LYS A 183 -11.11 5.78 -11.27
CA LYS A 183 -11.94 4.92 -10.40
C LYS A 183 -12.73 3.89 -11.22
N ASP A 184 -13.18 4.26 -12.42
CA ASP A 184 -13.89 3.39 -13.35
C ASP A 184 -13.07 3.21 -14.62
N SER A 185 -12.59 1.99 -14.85
CA SER A 185 -11.74 1.63 -15.99
C SER A 185 -12.47 1.60 -17.34
N TRP A 186 -13.81 1.72 -17.34
CA TRP A 186 -14.61 1.77 -18.58
C TRP A 186 -14.87 3.21 -19.06
N LEU A 187 -14.54 4.22 -18.24
CA LEU A 187 -14.60 5.62 -18.63
C LEU A 187 -13.31 6.01 -19.37
N TRP A 188 -13.40 6.14 -20.70
CA TRP A 188 -12.25 6.37 -21.57
C TRP A 188 -11.97 7.85 -21.87
N ASP A 189 -12.92 8.76 -21.60
CA ASP A 189 -12.79 10.19 -21.87
C ASP A 189 -12.79 11.01 -20.57
N LEU A 190 -11.60 11.20 -20.00
CA LEU A 190 -11.38 12.11 -18.88
C LEU A 190 -10.42 13.23 -19.32
N PRO A 191 -10.95 14.36 -19.82
CA PRO A 191 -10.15 15.38 -20.51
C PRO A 191 -9.23 16.18 -19.57
N GLY A 192 -9.46 16.14 -18.26
CA GLY A 192 -8.68 16.88 -17.27
C GLY A 192 -7.25 16.35 -17.15
N LYS A 193 -6.27 17.21 -17.42
CA LYS A 193 -4.86 16.96 -17.09
C LYS A 193 -4.65 16.98 -15.58
N VAL A 194 -3.65 16.24 -15.11
CA VAL A 194 -3.28 16.09 -13.69
C VAL A 194 -1.90 16.67 -13.44
N ASP A 195 -1.69 17.24 -12.25
CA ASP A 195 -0.44 17.91 -11.90
C ASP A 195 0.50 17.00 -11.13
N TRP A 196 1.77 17.41 -11.03
CA TRP A 196 2.82 16.64 -10.35
C TRP A 196 2.44 16.19 -8.93
N ARG A 197 1.67 17.04 -8.23
CA ARG A 197 1.22 16.78 -6.85
C ARG A 197 0.26 15.60 -6.75
N ASP A 198 -0.40 15.20 -7.83
CA ASP A 198 -1.39 14.12 -7.83
C ASP A 198 -0.76 12.72 -7.95
N ARG A 199 0.55 12.61 -8.21
CA ARG A 199 1.29 11.33 -8.24
C ARG A 199 1.15 10.52 -6.94
N ALA A 200 1.46 9.23 -7.04
CA ALA A 200 1.60 8.37 -5.87
C ALA A 200 2.62 8.95 -4.88
N GLN A 201 2.24 9.06 -3.61
CA GLN A 201 3.08 9.66 -2.58
C GLN A 201 3.73 8.57 -1.71
N LEU A 202 5.00 8.76 -1.35
CA LEU A 202 5.76 7.82 -0.52
C LEU A 202 5.12 7.56 0.85
N ASN A 203 4.47 8.58 1.41
CA ASN A 203 3.83 8.53 2.73
C ASN A 203 2.38 8.03 2.69
N TYR A 204 1.77 7.80 1.52
CA TYR A 204 0.45 7.18 1.46
C TYR A 204 0.55 5.73 1.94
N TYR A 205 -0.37 5.28 2.78
CA TYR A 205 -0.22 4.04 3.54
C TYR A 205 -0.03 2.78 2.66
N THR A 206 -0.75 2.70 1.54
CA THR A 206 -0.68 1.60 0.57
C THR A 206 -0.27 2.08 -0.81
N TRP A 207 0.31 1.20 -1.62
CA TRP A 207 0.64 1.49 -3.03
C TRP A 207 -0.17 0.64 -4.02
N THR A 208 -1.21 -0.04 -3.54
CA THR A 208 -2.20 -0.76 -4.37
C THR A 208 -3.27 0.16 -4.98
N THR A 209 -3.17 1.46 -4.71
CA THR A 209 -4.05 2.47 -5.32
C THR A 209 -3.94 2.46 -6.85
N ASN A 210 -4.92 3.04 -7.52
CA ASN A 210 -4.87 3.28 -8.97
C ASN A 210 -3.78 4.27 -9.43
N LYS A 211 -2.93 4.79 -8.53
CA LYS A 211 -1.75 5.61 -8.86
C LYS A 211 -0.44 4.81 -8.87
N GLY A 212 -0.48 3.59 -8.33
CA GLY A 212 0.65 2.68 -8.24
C GLY A 212 1.74 3.10 -7.24
N ILE A 213 2.93 2.57 -7.47
CA ILE A 213 4.12 2.74 -6.64
C ILE A 213 4.78 4.10 -6.95
N PRO A 214 5.23 4.87 -5.94
CA PRO A 214 5.90 6.16 -6.14
C PRO A 214 7.19 6.08 -6.97
N TYR A 215 7.48 7.12 -7.75
CA TYR A 215 8.69 7.20 -8.58
C TYR A 215 9.98 7.13 -7.76
N GLU A 216 9.99 7.65 -6.54
CA GLU A 216 11.12 7.56 -5.60
C GLU A 216 11.49 6.11 -5.29
N VAL A 217 10.49 5.21 -5.25
CA VAL A 217 10.69 3.78 -5.03
C VAL A 217 11.22 3.10 -6.30
N MET A 218 10.74 3.51 -7.48
CA MET A 218 11.27 3.03 -8.76
C MET A 218 12.75 3.40 -8.91
N ILE A 219 13.12 4.65 -8.61
CA ILE A 219 14.52 5.12 -8.63
C ILE A 219 15.37 4.33 -7.64
N ARG A 220 14.83 4.07 -6.44
CA ARG A 220 15.54 3.25 -5.45
C ARG A 220 15.83 1.84 -5.97
N LEU A 221 14.87 1.20 -6.63
CA LEU A 221 15.07 -0.12 -7.23
C LEU A 221 16.17 -0.06 -8.31
N MET A 222 16.10 0.94 -9.20
CA MET A 222 17.10 1.13 -10.25
C MET A 222 18.51 1.25 -9.66
N ASN A 223 18.67 2.07 -8.62
CA ASN A 223 19.97 2.28 -7.97
C ASN A 223 20.44 1.06 -7.16
N GLU A 224 19.54 0.25 -6.61
CA GLU A 224 19.89 -0.92 -5.78
C GLU A 224 20.33 -2.12 -6.63
N LEU A 225 19.77 -2.25 -7.84
CA LEU A 225 20.07 -3.36 -8.75
C LEU A 225 20.89 -2.96 -9.99
N ASP A 226 21.24 -1.68 -10.12
CA ASP A 226 21.91 -1.12 -11.30
C ASP A 226 21.15 -1.46 -12.60
N LEU A 227 19.89 -1.01 -12.66
CA LEU A 227 18.96 -1.33 -13.75
C LEU A 227 18.71 -0.13 -14.66
N ASP A 228 18.72 -0.41 -15.97
CA ASP A 228 18.06 0.47 -16.94
C ASP A 228 16.53 0.38 -16.76
N ALA A 229 15.81 1.48 -17.00
CA ALA A 229 14.37 1.48 -16.85
C ALA A 229 13.59 2.21 -17.95
N TRP A 230 12.51 1.58 -18.41
CA TRP A 230 11.45 2.25 -19.17
C TRP A 230 10.41 2.81 -18.19
N ILE A 231 10.47 4.14 -18.00
CA ILE A 231 9.48 4.90 -17.22
C ILE A 231 8.27 5.21 -18.10
N CYS A 232 7.07 4.85 -17.65
CA CYS A 232 5.82 5.11 -18.35
C CYS A 232 5.12 6.33 -17.74
N ILE A 233 4.56 7.19 -18.59
CA ILE A 233 3.90 8.45 -18.20
C ILE A 233 2.38 8.29 -18.38
N PRO A 234 1.57 8.62 -17.38
CA PRO A 234 0.11 8.64 -17.54
C PRO A 234 -0.33 9.55 -18.69
N HIS A 235 -1.31 9.11 -19.49
CA HIS A 235 -1.82 9.90 -20.64
C HIS A 235 -2.40 11.27 -20.23
N ARG A 236 -2.83 11.41 -18.97
CA ARG A 236 -3.39 12.64 -18.39
C ARG A 236 -2.33 13.55 -17.74
N ALA A 237 -1.06 13.16 -17.72
CA ALA A 237 0.00 13.99 -17.16
C ALA A 237 0.01 15.38 -17.84
N SER A 238 0.01 16.44 -17.02
CA SER A 238 0.26 17.80 -17.49
C SER A 238 1.73 17.99 -17.85
N ASP A 239 2.06 19.07 -18.57
CA ASP A 239 3.46 19.42 -18.83
C ASP A 239 4.25 19.61 -17.54
N ASP A 240 3.62 20.15 -16.48
CA ASP A 240 4.23 20.28 -15.15
C ASP A 240 4.58 18.91 -14.57
N TYR A 241 3.66 17.94 -14.64
CA TYR A 241 3.92 16.57 -14.21
C TYR A 241 5.14 15.99 -14.93
N ILE A 242 5.18 16.11 -16.26
CA ILE A 242 6.25 15.53 -17.09
C ILE A 242 7.61 16.17 -16.75
N ARG A 243 7.67 17.50 -16.62
CA ARG A 243 8.92 18.21 -16.29
C ARG A 243 9.44 17.83 -14.91
N ASN A 244 8.57 17.80 -13.89
CA ASN A 244 8.97 17.43 -12.53
C ASN A 244 9.36 15.95 -12.42
N MET A 245 8.66 15.05 -13.14
CA MET A 245 9.04 13.64 -13.22
C MET A 245 10.45 13.49 -13.82
N ALA A 246 10.69 14.12 -14.98
CA ALA A 246 11.99 14.07 -15.64
C ALA A 246 13.11 14.62 -14.76
N ALA A 247 12.87 15.74 -14.05
CA ALA A 247 13.81 16.31 -13.09
C ALA A 247 14.10 15.35 -11.93
N LEU A 248 13.08 14.71 -11.35
CA LEU A 248 13.25 13.74 -10.26
C LEU A 248 14.18 12.58 -10.68
N PHE A 249 13.93 11.97 -11.84
CA PHE A 249 14.77 10.87 -12.33
C PHE A 249 16.19 11.34 -12.66
N LYS A 250 16.33 12.45 -13.39
CA LYS A 250 17.64 13.00 -13.78
C LYS A 250 18.54 13.29 -12.57
N SER A 251 17.96 13.73 -11.46
CA SER A 251 18.73 14.11 -10.26
C SER A 251 19.06 12.95 -9.33
N ASN A 252 18.38 11.79 -9.44
CA ASN A 252 18.45 10.75 -8.41
C ASN A 252 18.82 9.35 -8.93
N VAL A 253 18.78 9.11 -10.24
CA VAL A 253 19.36 7.89 -10.82
C VAL A 253 20.89 8.06 -10.89
N ARG A 254 21.62 7.04 -10.44
CA ARG A 254 23.09 7.06 -10.37
C ARG A 254 23.75 6.76 -11.72
#